data_AF-A0A962BKD4-F1
#
_entry.id   AF-A0A962BKD4-F1
#
_cell.length_a   1.000
_cell.length_b   1.000
_cell.length_c   1.000
_cell.angle_alpha   90.00
_cell.angle_beta   90.00
_cell.angle_gamma   90.00
#
_symmetry.space_group_name_H-M   'P 1'
#
loop_
_entity.id
_entity.type
_entity.pdbx_description
1 polymer ?
#
loop_
_entity_poly.entity_id
_entity_poly.type
_entity_poly.pdbx_seq_one_letter_code
_entity_poly.pdbx_strand_id
1 'polypeptide(L)'
;MIIGHETLDITLSVSTLRNTIEKVLGVWLPPVPEDRFVTIKVQFEINRARGGAIHIQPEGVSKNILDLPPERLKRLIQGIVWRDEHFRGKTIRAISESSKYSEAQVRKLITASLDIKSYSL
;
A
#
# COMPACT_ATOMS: atom_id res chain seq x y z
N MET A 1 -2.75 12.82 8.91
CA MET A 1 -3.02 13.77 7.82
C MET A 1 -3.15 12.94 6.56
N ILE A 2 -4.39 12.65 6.15
CA ILE A 2 -4.67 11.85 4.95
C ILE A 2 -4.50 12.80 3.77
N ILE A 3 -3.49 12.55 2.94
CA ILE A 3 -3.28 13.26 1.68
C ILE A 3 -4.23 12.59 0.68
N GLY A 4 -5.10 13.38 0.06
CA GLY A 4 -6.25 12.88 -0.71
C GLY A 4 -5.88 11.99 -1.90
N HIS A 5 -6.88 11.29 -2.42
CA HIS A 5 -6.79 10.48 -3.62
C HIS A 5 -6.30 11.34 -4.80
N GLU A 6 -5.11 11.03 -5.32
CA GLU A 6 -4.58 11.68 -6.52
C GLU A 6 -4.93 10.82 -7.75
N THR A 7 -5.21 11.46 -8.87
CA THR A 7 -5.55 10.79 -10.13
C THR A 7 -4.33 10.79 -11.04
N LEU A 8 -3.89 9.60 -11.45
CA LEU A 8 -2.88 9.44 -12.49
C LEU A 8 -3.59 9.31 -13.84
N ASP A 9 -3.40 10.31 -14.69
CA ASP A 9 -3.92 10.33 -16.05
C ASP A 9 -2.81 9.92 -17.03
N ILE A 10 -2.87 8.70 -17.56
CA ILE A 10 -1.93 8.19 -18.55
C ILE A 10 -2.53 8.42 -19.93
N THR A 11 -1.90 9.29 -20.72
CA THR A 11 -2.33 9.57 -22.10
C THR A 11 -1.47 8.80 -23.09
N LEU A 12 -2.11 8.00 -23.93
CA LEU A 12 -1.46 7.14 -24.92
C LEU A 12 -1.87 7.54 -26.34
N SER A 13 -0.88 7.70 -27.22
CA SER A 13 -1.10 7.83 -28.67
C SER A 13 -1.41 6.43 -29.25
N VAL A 14 -2.60 6.28 -29.80
CA VAL A 14 -3.05 4.98 -30.36
C VAL A 14 -2.28 4.65 -31.64
N SER A 15 -1.94 5.65 -32.45
CA SER A 15 -1.11 5.50 -33.65
C SER A 15 0.29 4.97 -33.31
N THR A 16 0.92 5.49 -32.25
CA THR A 16 2.25 5.06 -31.80
C THR A 16 2.24 3.65 -31.23
N LEU A 17 1.21 3.32 -30.43
CA LEU A 17 1.03 1.97 -29.90
C LEU A 17 0.80 0.94 -31.01
N ARG A 18 -0.05 1.26 -32.00
CA ARG A 18 -0.28 0.41 -33.17
C ARG A 18 1.03 0.11 -33.90
N ASN A 19 1.79 1.14 -34.27
CA ASN A 19 3.07 0.97 -34.98
C ASN A 19 4.06 0.10 -34.18
N THR A 20 4.03 0.21 -32.85
CA THR A 20 4.88 -0.60 -31.97
C THR A 20 4.44 -2.06 -31.96
N ILE A 21 3.14 -2.32 -31.91
CA ILE A 21 2.57 -3.68 -31.96
C ILE A 21 2.87 -4.35 -33.31
N GLU A 22 2.65 -3.64 -34.43
CA GLU A 22 2.95 -4.18 -35.77
C GLU A 22 4.44 -4.50 -35.90
N LYS A 23 5.33 -3.62 -35.41
CA LYS A 23 6.78 -3.83 -35.43
C LYS A 23 7.25 -5.01 -34.58
N VAL A 24 6.69 -5.18 -33.38
CA VAL A 24 7.14 -6.19 -32.41
C VAL A 24 6.52 -7.55 -32.68
N LEU A 25 5.22 -7.59 -32.98
CA LEU A 25 4.47 -8.83 -33.13
C LEU A 25 4.31 -9.26 -34.60
N GLY A 26 4.67 -8.40 -35.56
CA GLY A 26 4.57 -8.71 -36.99
C GLY A 26 3.13 -8.89 -37.50
N VAL A 27 2.15 -8.42 -36.74
CA VAL A 27 0.72 -8.50 -37.10
C VAL A 27 0.29 -7.24 -37.85
N TRP A 28 -0.69 -7.37 -38.74
CA TRP A 28 -1.32 -6.21 -39.36
C TRP A 28 -2.46 -5.70 -38.48
N LEU A 29 -2.50 -4.39 -38.23
CA LEU A 29 -3.59 -3.73 -37.54
C LEU A 29 -4.28 -2.71 -38.48
N PRO A 30 -5.59 -2.49 -38.34
CA PRO A 30 -6.31 -1.50 -39.15
C PRO A 30 -5.79 -0.08 -38.88
N PRO A 31 -5.85 0.82 -39.88
CA PRO A 31 -5.43 2.20 -39.72
C PRO A 31 -6.28 2.92 -38.68
N VAL A 32 -5.60 3.69 -37.84
CA VAL A 32 -6.20 4.48 -36.76
C VAL A 32 -5.84 5.95 -36.99
N PRO A 33 -6.76 6.91 -36.74
CA PRO A 33 -6.44 8.33 -36.88
C PRO A 33 -5.24 8.74 -36.03
N GLU A 34 -4.36 9.60 -36.57
CA GLU A 34 -3.12 10.00 -35.90
C GLU A 34 -3.37 10.78 -34.61
N ASP A 35 -4.46 11.55 -34.56
CA ASP A 35 -4.86 12.37 -33.41
C ASP A 35 -5.69 11.60 -32.37
N ARG A 36 -5.72 10.27 -32.45
CA ARG A 36 -6.45 9.47 -31.48
C ARG A 36 -5.59 9.21 -30.25
N PHE A 37 -5.99 9.84 -29.15
CA PHE A 37 -5.45 9.58 -27.82
C PHE A 37 -6.46 8.83 -26.95
N VAL A 38 -5.95 7.96 -26.08
CA VAL A 38 -6.73 7.32 -25.02
C VAL A 38 -6.14 7.72 -23.68
N THR A 39 -6.97 8.22 -22.78
CA THR A 39 -6.58 8.54 -21.41
C THR A 39 -7.06 7.43 -20.48
N ILE A 40 -6.12 6.78 -19.81
CA ILE A 40 -6.39 5.82 -18.75
C ILE A 40 -6.29 6.58 -17.44
N LYS A 41 -7.41 6.69 -16.71
CA LYS A 41 -7.48 7.33 -15.39
C LYS A 41 -7.38 6.26 -14.32
N VAL A 42 -6.34 6.32 -13.50
CA VAL A 42 -6.14 5.40 -12.38
C VAL A 42 -6.02 6.21 -11.10
N GLN A 43 -6.86 5.88 -10.13
CA GLN A 43 -6.73 6.45 -8.79
C GLN A 43 -5.59 5.74 -8.06
N PHE A 44 -4.73 6.51 -7.40
CA PHE A 44 -3.61 5.96 -6.67
C PHE A 44 -3.41 6.61 -5.30
N GLU A 45 -2.85 5.83 -4.38
CA GLU A 45 -2.44 6.31 -3.06
C GLU A 45 -0.93 6.60 -3.04
N ILE A 46 -0.55 7.79 -2.59
CA ILE A 46 0.85 8.13 -2.32
C ILE A 46 1.22 7.68 -0.91
N ASN A 47 2.00 6.61 -0.83
CA ASN A 47 2.58 6.16 0.43
C ASN A 47 4.07 6.57 0.50
N ARG A 48 4.43 7.40 1.48
CA ARG A 48 5.83 7.77 1.74
C ARG A 48 6.56 6.59 2.38
N ALA A 49 7.50 5.97 1.66
CA ALA A 49 8.40 4.99 2.25
C ALA A 49 9.55 5.69 3.02
N ARG A 50 10.10 5.02 4.04
CA ARG A 50 11.32 5.49 4.73
C ARG A 50 12.46 5.59 3.71
N GLY A 51 12.93 6.81 3.42
CA GLY A 51 14.01 7.07 2.46
C GLY A 51 13.63 7.94 1.25
N GLY A 52 12.39 8.45 1.18
CA GLY A 52 11.99 9.39 0.11
C GLY A 52 11.48 8.74 -1.18
N ALA A 53 11.38 7.41 -1.22
CA ALA A 53 10.74 6.72 -2.33
C ALA A 53 9.20 6.87 -2.29
N ILE A 54 8.62 7.15 -3.45
CA ILE A 54 7.17 7.27 -3.66
C ILE A 54 6.66 5.93 -4.18
N HIS A 55 5.75 5.31 -3.43
CA HIS A 55 5.09 4.08 -3.85
C HIS A 55 3.70 4.40 -4.37
N ILE A 56 3.47 4.15 -5.66
CA ILE A 56 2.20 4.36 -6.37
C ILE A 56 1.48 3.00 -6.41
N GLN A 57 0.29 2.90 -5.83
CA GLN A 57 -0.52 1.69 -5.88
C GLN A 57 -1.97 2.01 -6.29
N PRO A 58 -2.60 1.20 -7.15
CA PRO A 58 -3.99 1.39 -7.57
C PRO A 58 -4.98 1.17 -6.42
N GLU A 59 -6.09 1.90 -6.45
CA GLU A 59 -7.18 1.74 -5.48
C GLU A 59 -7.87 0.36 -5.56
N GLY A 60 -8.30 -0.15 -4.41
CA GLY A 60 -9.16 -1.34 -4.33
C GLY A 60 -8.44 -2.69 -4.22
N VAL A 61 -7.11 -2.74 -4.31
CA VAL A 61 -6.36 -3.94 -3.92
C VAL A 61 -6.39 -4.00 -2.40
N SER A 62 -7.33 -4.77 -1.84
CA SER A 62 -7.26 -5.15 -0.43
C SER A 62 -5.91 -5.81 -0.22
N LYS A 63 -4.94 -5.07 0.36
CA LYS A 63 -3.64 -5.63 0.72
C LYS A 63 -3.92 -6.88 1.53
N ASN A 64 -3.51 -8.03 1.02
CA ASN A 64 -3.36 -9.18 1.89
C ASN A 64 -2.47 -8.69 3.03
N ILE A 65 -2.91 -8.85 4.27
CA ILE A 65 -2.19 -8.34 5.44
C ILE A 65 -0.78 -8.94 5.48
N LEU A 66 -0.59 -10.10 4.84
CA LEU A 66 0.68 -10.79 4.65
C LEU A 66 1.62 -10.10 3.64
N ASP A 67 1.11 -9.22 2.78
CA ASP A 67 1.90 -8.44 1.81
C ASP A 67 2.44 -7.13 2.43
N LEU A 68 2.21 -6.90 3.73
CA LEU A 68 2.83 -5.78 4.44
C LEU A 68 4.36 -5.91 4.42
N PRO A 69 5.10 -4.79 4.33
CA PRO A 69 6.54 -4.81 4.53
C PRO A 69 6.91 -5.53 5.83
N PRO A 70 8.01 -6.32 5.88
CA PRO A 70 8.33 -7.18 7.02
C PRO A 70 8.29 -6.48 8.38
N GLU A 71 8.77 -5.24 8.44
CA GLU A 71 8.75 -4.40 9.64
C GLU A 71 7.34 -4.02 10.11
N ARG A 72 6.42 -3.77 9.17
CA ARG A 72 5.01 -3.47 9.50
C ARG A 72 4.26 -4.72 9.94
N LEU A 73 4.49 -5.84 9.25
CA LEU A 73 3.93 -7.13 9.61
C LEU A 73 4.36 -7.56 11.02
N LYS A 74 5.65 -7.41 11.35
CA LYS A 74 6.18 -7.68 12.69
C LYS A 74 5.46 -6.87 13.77
N ARG A 75 5.27 -5.57 13.55
CA ARG A 75 4.57 -4.68 14.49
C ARG A 75 3.09 -5.02 14.66
N LEU A 76 2.44 -5.47 13.59
CA LEU A 76 1.05 -5.93 13.64
C LEU A 76 0.94 -7.20 14.51
N ILE A 77 1.78 -8.20 14.23
CA ILE A 77 1.82 -9.45 15.00
C ILE A 77 2.12 -9.15 16.47
N GLN A 78 3.11 -8.29 16.76
CA GLN A 78 3.42 -7.85 18.13
C GLN A 78 2.21 -7.22 18.82
N GLY A 79 1.50 -6.30 18.13
CA GLY A 79 0.29 -5.68 18.66
C GLY A 79 -0.80 -6.70 18.99
N ILE A 80 -1.03 -7.69 18.11
CA ILE A 80 -2.02 -8.75 18.31
C ILE A 80 -1.66 -9.62 19.54
N VAL A 81 -0.40 -10.05 19.64
CA VAL A 81 0.08 -10.89 20.75
C VAL A 81 -0.04 -10.12 22.07
N TRP A 82 0.45 -8.89 22.14
CA TRP A 82 0.40 -8.09 23.37
C TRP A 82 -1.02 -7.70 23.76
N ARG A 83 -1.90 -7.52 22.79
CA ARG A 83 -3.33 -7.30 23.05
C ARG A 83 -3.94 -8.51 23.74
N ASP A 84 -3.68 -9.72 23.23
CA ASP A 84 -4.17 -10.96 23.84
C ASP A 84 -3.60 -11.14 25.26
N GLU A 85 -2.30 -10.91 25.45
CA GLU A 85 -1.67 -10.89 26.78
C GLU A 85 -2.33 -9.89 27.74
N HIS A 86 -2.62 -8.68 27.25
CA HIS A 86 -3.25 -7.63 28.05
C HIS A 86 -4.68 -8.00 28.45
N PHE A 87 -5.46 -8.54 27.51
CA PHE A 87 -6.82 -9.02 27.80
C PHE A 87 -6.84 -10.26 28.70
N ARG A 88 -5.77 -11.05 28.74
CA ARG A 88 -5.56 -12.11 29.72
C ARG A 88 -5.10 -11.62 31.10
N GLY A 89 -4.98 -10.30 31.29
CA GLY A 89 -4.69 -9.67 32.58
C GLY A 89 -3.24 -9.23 32.80
N LYS A 90 -2.34 -9.38 31.81
CA LYS A 90 -1.01 -8.77 31.93
C LYS A 90 -1.12 -7.25 31.84
N THR A 91 -0.41 -6.52 32.70
CA THR A 91 -0.34 -5.06 32.61
C THR A 91 0.53 -4.63 31.43
N ILE A 92 0.26 -3.45 30.86
CA ILE A 92 1.11 -2.85 29.80
C ILE A 92 2.57 -2.75 30.26
N ARG A 93 2.78 -2.42 31.54
CA ARG A 93 4.10 -2.36 32.15
C ARG A 93 4.81 -3.72 32.13
N ALA A 94 4.15 -4.80 32.54
CA ALA A 94 4.73 -6.15 32.49
C ALA A 94 5.10 -6.59 31.05
N ILE A 95 4.28 -6.22 30.07
CA ILE A 95 4.57 -6.48 28.65
C ILE A 95 5.78 -5.66 28.19
N SER A 96 5.87 -4.39 28.60
CA SER A 96 7.00 -3.51 28.27
C SER A 96 8.34 -4.02 28.81
N GLU A 97 8.34 -4.49 30.06
CA GLU A 97 9.52 -5.01 30.76
C GLU A 97 10.04 -6.30 30.10
N SER A 98 9.13 -7.20 29.70
CA SER A 98 9.49 -8.46 29.04
C SER A 98 9.90 -8.31 27.57
N SER A 99 9.34 -7.33 26.86
CA SER A 99 9.56 -7.14 25.42
C SER A 99 10.66 -6.12 25.09
N LYS A 100 11.17 -5.38 26.08
CA LYS A 100 12.15 -4.29 25.93
C LYS A 100 11.64 -3.12 25.07
N TYR A 101 10.33 -2.92 25.02
CA TYR A 101 9.70 -1.76 24.37
C TYR A 101 9.18 -0.79 25.43
N SER A 102 9.03 0.49 25.08
CA SER A 102 8.41 1.44 26.01
C SER A 102 6.92 1.15 26.18
N GLU A 103 6.35 1.45 27.35
CA GLU A 103 4.92 1.32 27.59
C GLU A 103 4.07 2.09 26.55
N ALA A 104 4.57 3.25 26.10
CA ALA A 104 3.95 4.05 25.05
C ALA A 104 3.91 3.30 23.71
N GLN A 105 5.00 2.61 23.34
CA GLN A 105 5.02 1.78 22.12
C GLN A 105 4.11 0.56 22.23
N VAL A 106 4.10 -0.12 23.38
CA VAL A 106 3.21 -1.26 23.62
C VAL A 106 1.75 -0.83 23.49
N ARG A 107 1.35 0.24 24.17
CA ARG A 107 0.00 0.81 24.06
C ARG A 107 -0.35 1.16 22.62
N LYS A 108 0.55 1.85 21.91
CA LYS A 108 0.35 2.23 20.50
C LYS A 108 0.10 1.01 19.61
N LEU A 109 0.86 -0.06 19.77
CA LEU A 109 0.71 -1.28 18.96
C LEU A 109 -0.53 -2.10 19.34
N ILE A 110 -0.90 -2.16 20.63
CA ILE A 110 -2.18 -2.76 21.05
C ILE A 110 -3.34 -2.00 20.42
N THR A 111 -3.36 -0.66 20.53
CA THR A 111 -4.43 0.17 19.97
C THR A 111 -4.50 0.04 18.45
N ALA A 112 -3.37 0.10 17.76
CA ALA A 112 -3.33 -0.10 16.32
C ALA A 112 -3.88 -1.48 15.93
N SER A 113 -3.62 -2.54 16.71
CA SER A 113 -4.08 -3.91 16.38
C SER A 113 -5.60 -4.09 16.39
N LEU A 114 -6.35 -3.17 17.02
CA LEU A 114 -7.81 -3.17 17.02
C LEU A 114 -8.38 -2.67 15.69
N ASP A 115 -7.61 -1.89 14.94
CA ASP A 115 -7.98 -1.41 13.61
C ASP A 115 -6.91 -1.80 12.60
N ILE A 116 -7.15 -2.90 11.88
CA ILE A 116 -6.23 -3.42 10.87
C ILE A 116 -5.92 -2.37 9.78
N LYS A 117 -6.85 -1.44 9.51
CA LYS A 117 -6.63 -0.34 8.55
C LYS A 117 -5.58 0.67 9.03
N SER A 118 -5.25 0.69 10.32
CA SER A 118 -4.19 1.55 10.88
C SER A 118 -2.77 1.09 10.53
N TYR A 119 -2.59 -0.16 10.07
CA TYR A 119 -1.29 -0.71 9.64
C TYR A 119 -1.06 -0.67 8.14
N SER A 120 -2.11 -0.44 7.34
CA SER A 120 -2.02 -0.27 5.90
C SER A 120 -1.44 1.09 5.45
N LEU A 121 -1.21 2.03 6.39
CA LEU A 121 -0.69 3.39 6.15
C LEU A 121 0.84 3.49 6.25
#